data_AF-A0A7Y2MR88-F1
#
_entry.id   AF-A0A7Y2MR88-F1
#
_cell.length_a   1.000
_cell.length_b   1.000
_cell.length_c   1.000
_cell.angle_alpha   90.00
_cell.angle_beta   90.00
_cell.angle_gamma   90.00
#
_symmetry.space_group_name_H-M   'P 1'
#
loop_
_entity.id
_entity.type
_entity.pdbx_description
1 polymer ?
#
loop_
_entity_poly.entity_id
_entity_poly.type
_entity_poly.pdbx_seq_one_letter_code
_entity_poly.pdbx_strand_id
1 'polypeptide(L)'
;TTTIDQLPQIVSWPMDGGAFVTLPQVLTLPPGEKSIMKSNVGMYRIQLSGNDYVQNEEVGMHYQIHRGIGVHHEMYNKSEEEFKCSIFIGGPPSHAFSAIMPMPEGISELTFAGMLGGRSFRWTRDKAGHIISADADFIITGTIVKNKKKPEGPFGDHLGYYSLEHDFPVMKVDKVYHRKDPLWHFTVVGRPPQEDSSFGYLIHELVKELTPQEFPGLVELNAVDAAGVHPLLVAIGKERYMPFREKVPEEILTIANRIIGSGQTSLAKFLWIAADEDDPKLNTHDLPYFFNHFLERVDWTRDLHFQTKTTIDTLDYSGSGWNAGSKVVIACRGNKVRDLIYDIPPLLNLPQIKDVAVNMPGIMFIEGNAFTDYPSAEQELEHLCKVASDQNLSGFPLIILCDDAQFAAANINNFVWVTFTRANPSHDIYGIESFTEKKHWGCRGSLVIDARKKPHHAPELVSDPRAVEMANEIIQSEPELKKLGI
;
A
#
# COMPACT_ATOMS: atom_id res chain seq x y z
N THR A 1 -25.74 2.69 26.98
CA THR A 1 -24.31 3.06 27.05
C THR A 1 -23.58 1.89 27.61
N THR A 2 -22.32 1.72 27.25
CA THR A 2 -21.50 0.55 27.58
C THR A 2 -20.06 1.02 27.89
N THR A 3 -19.11 0.09 27.96
CA THR A 3 -17.69 0.33 28.22
C THR A 3 -16.84 -0.39 27.15
N ILE A 4 -15.55 -0.04 27.04
CA ILE A 4 -14.67 -0.57 25.99
C ILE A 4 -14.50 -2.09 26.14
N ASP A 5 -14.33 -2.61 27.36
CA ASP A 5 -14.22 -4.04 27.65
C ASP A 5 -15.47 -4.87 27.31
N GLN A 6 -16.62 -4.21 27.13
CA GLN A 6 -17.86 -4.84 26.71
C GLN A 6 -18.08 -4.82 25.19
N LEU A 7 -17.24 -4.09 24.44
CA LEU A 7 -17.25 -4.14 22.98
C LEU A 7 -16.57 -5.43 22.48
N PRO A 8 -16.92 -5.94 21.29
CA PRO A 8 -16.22 -7.06 20.69
C PRO A 8 -14.70 -6.83 20.60
N GLN A 9 -13.93 -7.63 21.35
CA GLN A 9 -12.47 -7.55 21.42
C GLN A 9 -11.84 -8.39 20.30
N ILE A 10 -12.00 -7.95 19.05
CA ILE A 10 -11.54 -8.69 17.87
C ILE A 10 -10.02 -8.58 17.74
N VAL A 11 -9.35 -9.73 17.72
CA VAL A 11 -7.92 -9.91 17.42
C VAL A 11 -7.86 -10.68 16.10
N SER A 12 -7.33 -10.07 15.05
CA SER A 12 -7.40 -10.61 13.68
C SER A 12 -6.27 -11.60 13.42
N TRP A 13 -5.07 -11.29 13.89
CA TRP A 13 -3.88 -12.11 13.69
C TRP A 13 -3.25 -12.52 15.02
N PRO A 14 -2.57 -13.70 15.08
CA PRO A 14 -2.04 -14.23 16.33
C PRO A 14 -1.07 -13.33 17.09
N MET A 15 -0.34 -12.45 16.39
CA MET A 15 0.65 -11.55 17.01
C MET A 15 0.16 -10.09 17.12
N ASP A 16 -1.13 -9.83 16.87
CA ASP A 16 -1.69 -8.50 17.09
C ASP A 16 -1.54 -8.10 18.58
N GLY A 17 -1.12 -6.86 18.84
CA GLY A 17 -0.84 -6.34 20.20
C GLY A 17 -2.07 -6.19 21.09
N GLY A 18 -3.26 -6.46 20.57
CA GLY A 18 -4.53 -6.41 21.30
C GLY A 18 -5.72 -6.41 20.37
N ALA A 19 -6.88 -5.97 20.87
CA ALA A 19 -8.09 -5.89 20.05
C ALA A 19 -8.16 -4.58 19.26
N PHE A 20 -8.63 -4.65 18.01
CA PHE A 20 -8.71 -3.50 17.12
C PHE A 20 -10.11 -3.27 16.54
N VAL A 21 -10.47 -2.00 16.36
CA VAL A 21 -11.55 -1.60 15.46
C VAL A 21 -10.96 -1.43 14.07
N THR A 22 -11.41 -2.24 13.10
CA THR A 22 -10.84 -2.28 11.74
C THR A 22 -11.64 -1.50 10.70
N LEU A 23 -12.93 -1.23 10.92
CA LEU A 23 -13.76 -0.34 10.09
C LEU A 23 -14.28 0.92 10.82
N PRO A 24 -13.42 1.67 11.55
CA PRO A 24 -13.85 2.86 12.27
C PRO A 24 -14.09 4.04 11.32
N GLN A 25 -15.08 4.87 11.64
CA GLN A 25 -15.27 6.19 11.04
C GLN A 25 -14.85 7.23 12.08
N VAL A 26 -13.61 7.70 12.00
CA VAL A 26 -13.03 8.62 13.00
C VAL A 26 -13.30 10.05 12.60
N LEU A 27 -14.24 10.69 13.29
CA LEU A 27 -14.63 12.07 13.06
C LEU A 27 -13.88 13.01 13.99
N THR A 28 -13.25 14.03 13.40
CA THR A 28 -12.66 15.16 14.14
C THR A 28 -13.05 16.50 13.52
N LEU A 29 -13.03 17.56 14.33
CA LEU A 29 -13.09 18.95 13.90
C LEU A 29 -11.77 19.65 14.28
N PRO A 30 -11.38 20.71 13.56
CA PRO A 30 -10.35 21.62 14.05
C PRO A 30 -10.67 22.08 15.48
N PRO A 31 -9.67 22.24 16.37
CA PRO A 31 -9.89 22.75 17.72
C PRO A 31 -10.66 24.07 17.71
N GLY A 32 -11.69 24.18 18.56
CA GLY A 32 -12.58 25.35 18.63
C GLY A 32 -13.64 25.46 17.52
N GLU A 33 -13.56 24.65 16.46
CA GLU A 33 -14.54 24.66 15.37
C GLU A 33 -15.85 23.95 15.75
N LYS A 34 -16.98 24.48 15.27
CA LYS A 34 -18.33 23.97 15.55
C LYS A 34 -19.11 23.59 14.29
N SER A 35 -18.66 24.00 13.12
CA SER A 35 -19.28 23.66 11.85
C SER A 35 -18.97 22.23 11.45
N ILE A 36 -20.01 21.40 11.33
CA ILE A 36 -19.89 20.00 10.89
C ILE A 36 -19.27 19.88 9.50
N MET A 37 -19.41 20.90 8.66
CA MET A 37 -18.89 20.90 7.28
C MET A 37 -17.38 21.00 7.22
N LYS A 38 -16.71 21.32 8.33
CA LYS A 38 -15.24 21.30 8.46
C LYS A 38 -14.74 20.02 9.13
N SER A 39 -15.58 19.01 9.27
CA SER A 39 -15.15 17.73 9.82
C SER A 39 -14.33 16.95 8.81
N ASN A 40 -13.35 16.21 9.34
CA ASN A 40 -12.71 15.11 8.64
C ASN A 40 -13.28 13.82 9.23
N VAL A 41 -13.69 12.89 8.36
CA VAL A 41 -13.97 11.50 8.73
C VAL A 41 -12.98 10.60 8.01
N GLY A 42 -12.13 9.91 8.77
CA GLY A 42 -11.16 8.98 8.21
C GLY A 42 -11.27 7.59 8.82
N MET A 43 -10.82 6.58 8.08
CA MET A 43 -10.68 5.22 8.60
C MET A 43 -9.26 5.02 9.16
N TYR A 44 -9.15 5.05 10.49
CA TYR A 44 -7.89 4.87 11.21
C TYR A 44 -8.10 3.78 12.26
N ARG A 45 -7.36 2.67 12.19
CA ARG A 45 -7.55 1.56 13.15
C ARG A 45 -7.38 2.04 14.59
N ILE A 46 -8.17 1.47 15.49
CA ILE A 46 -8.25 1.88 16.89
C ILE A 46 -7.91 0.69 17.78
N GLN A 47 -6.84 0.78 18.56
CA GLN A 47 -6.49 -0.24 19.53
C GLN A 47 -7.33 -0.06 20.80
N LEU A 48 -8.18 -1.04 21.12
CA LEU A 48 -9.11 -1.02 22.25
C LEU A 48 -8.50 -1.58 23.54
N SER A 49 -7.58 -2.53 23.43
CA SER A 49 -6.98 -3.25 24.55
C SER A 49 -5.56 -3.71 24.23
N GLY A 50 -4.86 -4.24 25.24
CA GLY A 50 -3.45 -4.61 25.12
C GLY A 50 -2.50 -3.43 25.31
N ASN A 51 -1.21 -3.71 25.19
CA ASN A 51 -0.11 -2.77 25.44
C ASN A 51 -0.30 -1.98 26.74
N ASP A 52 0.05 -0.69 26.72
CA ASP A 52 0.03 0.19 27.89
C ASP A 52 -1.29 0.96 28.05
N TYR A 53 -2.31 0.70 27.23
CA TYR A 53 -3.59 1.42 27.30
C TYR A 53 -4.38 1.02 28.55
N VAL A 54 -4.87 2.01 29.30
CA VAL A 54 -5.73 1.75 30.46
C VAL A 54 -7.14 1.38 29.96
N GLN A 55 -7.51 0.11 30.08
CA GLN A 55 -8.82 -0.42 29.67
C GLN A 55 -9.96 0.48 30.16
N ASN A 56 -10.93 0.79 29.30
CA ASN A 56 -12.07 1.68 29.54
C ASN A 56 -11.76 3.17 29.69
N GLU A 57 -10.51 3.58 29.83
CA GLU A 57 -10.11 4.98 29.94
C GLU A 57 -9.39 5.49 28.70
N GLU A 58 -8.69 4.63 27.98
CA GLU A 58 -7.79 5.01 26.89
C GLU A 58 -7.89 4.04 25.71
N VAL A 59 -7.72 4.58 24.50
CA VAL A 59 -7.57 3.81 23.26
C VAL A 59 -6.47 4.41 22.37
N GLY A 60 -5.86 3.58 21.54
CA GLY A 60 -4.81 3.98 20.59
C GLY A 60 -5.36 4.53 19.28
N MET A 61 -4.80 5.62 18.76
CA MET A 61 -5.25 6.29 17.54
C MET A 61 -4.19 6.20 16.43
N HIS A 62 -4.30 5.20 15.54
CA HIS A 62 -3.32 4.99 14.48
C HIS A 62 -3.70 5.71 13.17
N TYR A 63 -3.39 7.00 13.07
CA TYR A 63 -3.54 7.77 11.83
C TYR A 63 -2.20 8.13 11.20
N GLN A 64 -2.13 7.98 9.88
CA GLN A 64 -0.92 8.12 9.07
C GLN A 64 -0.71 9.57 8.57
N ILE A 65 0.46 9.83 7.97
CA ILE A 65 0.75 11.07 7.27
C ILE A 65 -0.20 11.29 6.08
N HIS A 66 -0.36 12.53 5.62
CA HIS A 66 -1.26 12.92 4.53
C HIS A 66 -2.76 12.62 4.76
N ARG A 67 -3.18 12.47 6.02
CA ARG A 67 -4.60 12.31 6.42
C ARG A 67 -5.15 13.60 7.04
N GLY A 68 -6.43 13.88 6.85
CA GLY A 68 -7.08 15.12 7.30
C GLY A 68 -6.97 15.38 8.80
N ILE A 69 -7.02 14.33 9.63
CA ILE A 69 -6.83 14.42 11.08
C ILE A 69 -5.45 14.99 11.47
N GLY A 70 -4.41 14.76 10.66
CA GLY A 70 -3.08 15.29 10.91
C GLY A 70 -3.05 16.83 10.89
N VAL A 71 -3.83 17.44 9.98
CA VAL A 71 -3.98 18.90 9.91
C VAL A 71 -4.68 19.43 11.17
N HIS A 72 -5.74 18.75 11.62
CA HIS A 72 -6.44 19.12 12.84
C HIS A 72 -5.55 18.97 14.08
N HIS A 73 -4.72 17.93 14.14
CA HIS A 73 -3.78 17.73 15.24
C HIS A 73 -2.68 18.81 15.26
N GLU A 74 -2.18 19.23 14.10
CA GLU A 74 -1.21 20.32 14.05
C GLU A 74 -1.81 21.66 14.53
N MET A 75 -3.08 21.90 14.23
CA MET A 75 -3.83 23.03 14.81
C MET A 75 -4.00 22.87 16.33
N TYR A 76 -4.24 21.64 16.81
CA TYR A 76 -4.34 21.34 18.24
C TYR A 76 -3.05 21.61 19.00
N ASN A 77 -1.90 21.26 18.42
CA ASN A 77 -0.60 21.56 19.02
C ASN A 77 -0.42 23.06 19.30
N LYS A 78 -1.02 23.91 18.46
CA LYS A 78 -0.96 25.39 18.54
C LYS A 78 -2.12 26.01 19.33
N SER A 79 -3.02 25.19 19.89
CA SER A 79 -4.23 25.63 20.57
C SER A 79 -4.31 25.08 21.99
N GLU A 80 -5.04 25.77 22.87
CA GLU A 80 -5.37 25.29 24.22
C GLU A 80 -6.78 24.66 24.29
N GLU A 81 -7.50 24.66 23.16
CA GLU A 81 -8.82 24.03 23.03
C GLU A 81 -8.72 22.50 23.03
N GLU A 82 -9.74 21.81 23.55
CA GLU A 82 -9.82 20.35 23.54
C GLU A 82 -9.91 19.80 22.10
N PHE A 83 -9.17 18.72 21.82
CA PHE A 83 -9.24 18.02 20.54
C PHE A 83 -10.17 16.81 20.63
N LYS A 84 -11.46 17.07 20.41
CA LYS A 84 -12.53 16.08 20.52
C LYS A 84 -12.57 15.16 19.30
N CYS A 85 -12.80 13.89 19.57
CA CYS A 85 -12.88 12.83 18.58
C CYS A 85 -14.13 11.98 18.83
N SER A 86 -14.76 11.53 17.76
CA SER A 86 -15.88 10.60 17.81
C SER A 86 -15.67 9.48 16.80
N ILE A 87 -15.57 8.25 17.29
CA ILE A 87 -15.33 7.06 16.48
C ILE A 87 -16.67 6.36 16.30
N PHE A 88 -17.15 6.27 15.06
CA PHE A 88 -18.38 5.55 14.74
C PHE A 88 -18.06 4.15 14.18
N ILE A 89 -18.83 3.16 14.62
CA ILE A 89 -18.76 1.79 14.12
C ILE A 89 -20.16 1.39 13.66
N GLY A 90 -20.25 0.79 12.48
CA GLY A 90 -21.53 0.39 11.89
C GLY A 90 -22.28 1.51 11.17
N GLY A 91 -23.60 1.33 11.07
CA GLY A 91 -24.48 2.18 10.27
C GLY A 91 -24.50 1.83 8.77
N PRO A 92 -25.07 2.71 7.93
CA PRO A 92 -25.15 2.50 6.49
C PRO A 92 -23.76 2.28 5.86
N PRO A 93 -23.63 1.38 4.86
CA PRO A 93 -22.36 1.14 4.17
C PRO A 93 -21.70 2.40 3.58
N SER A 94 -22.53 3.38 3.17
CA SER A 94 -22.04 4.67 2.65
C SER A 94 -21.19 5.44 3.66
N HIS A 95 -21.37 5.20 4.96
CA HIS A 95 -20.58 5.87 5.98
C HIS A 95 -19.14 5.34 6.04
N ALA A 96 -18.97 4.02 6.18
CA ALA A 96 -17.65 3.39 6.16
C ALA A 96 -16.93 3.66 4.84
N PHE A 97 -17.64 3.53 3.72
CA PHE A 97 -17.09 3.83 2.39
C PHE A 97 -16.64 5.30 2.25
N SER A 98 -17.41 6.26 2.78
CA SER A 98 -17.01 7.67 2.71
C SER A 98 -15.72 7.97 3.48
N ALA A 99 -15.42 7.23 4.54
CA ALA A 99 -14.26 7.46 5.41
C ALA A 99 -12.92 7.03 4.78
N ILE A 100 -12.97 6.24 3.70
CA ILE A 100 -11.78 5.82 2.92
C ILE A 100 -11.61 6.59 1.62
N MET A 101 -12.62 7.38 1.21
CA MET A 101 -12.59 8.09 -0.07
C MET A 101 -11.57 9.23 -0.06
N PRO A 102 -10.73 9.36 -1.10
CA PRO A 102 -9.84 10.50 -1.26
C PRO A 102 -10.65 11.74 -1.68
N MET A 103 -11.24 12.43 -0.72
CA MET A 103 -12.08 13.60 -0.97
C MET A 103 -11.25 14.83 -1.40
N PRO A 104 -11.75 15.65 -2.35
CA PRO A 104 -11.18 16.97 -2.60
C PRO A 104 -11.20 17.83 -1.34
N GLU A 105 -10.20 18.70 -1.20
CA GLU A 105 -10.10 19.60 -0.06
C GLU A 105 -11.35 20.50 0.06
N GLY A 106 -11.88 20.63 1.28
CA GLY A 106 -13.06 21.45 1.57
C GLY A 106 -14.41 20.74 1.39
N ILE A 107 -14.44 19.50 0.87
CA ILE A 107 -15.64 18.67 0.85
C ILE A 107 -15.57 17.65 1.98
N SER A 108 -16.42 17.81 3.00
CA SER A 108 -16.49 16.83 4.10
C SER A 108 -17.01 15.48 3.61
N GLU A 109 -16.38 14.40 4.09
CA GLU A 109 -16.77 13.01 3.83
C GLU A 109 -18.23 12.75 4.23
N LEU A 110 -18.77 13.48 5.20
CA LEU A 110 -20.18 13.39 5.59
C LEU A 110 -21.15 13.80 4.46
N THR A 111 -20.75 14.76 3.64
CA THR A 111 -21.55 15.18 2.47
C THR A 111 -21.59 14.05 1.46
N PHE A 112 -20.44 13.41 1.23
CA PHE A 112 -20.31 12.28 0.33
C PHE A 112 -21.08 11.05 0.85
N ALA A 113 -20.96 10.75 2.15
CA ALA A 113 -21.73 9.70 2.83
C ALA A 113 -23.24 9.87 2.61
N GLY A 114 -23.71 11.12 2.70
CA GLY A 114 -25.12 11.45 2.50
C GLY A 114 -25.56 11.36 1.03
N MET A 115 -24.72 11.82 0.10
CA MET A 115 -24.95 11.69 -1.33
C MET A 115 -25.09 10.21 -1.73
N LEU A 116 -24.12 9.37 -1.35
CA LEU A 116 -24.16 7.93 -1.59
C LEU A 116 -25.34 7.25 -0.90
N GLY A 117 -25.67 7.70 0.32
CA GLY A 117 -26.79 7.18 1.10
C GLY A 117 -28.17 7.68 0.62
N GLY A 118 -28.24 8.55 -0.38
CA GLY A 118 -29.49 9.15 -0.87
C GLY A 118 -30.21 10.06 0.13
N ARG A 119 -29.54 10.46 1.23
CA ARG A 119 -30.07 11.37 2.26
C ARG A 119 -28.95 11.99 3.08
N SER A 120 -29.17 13.16 3.67
CA SER A 120 -28.17 13.79 4.55
C SER A 120 -27.74 12.88 5.71
N PHE A 121 -26.45 12.93 6.04
CA PHE A 121 -25.89 12.26 7.22
C PHE A 121 -26.58 12.79 8.49
N ARG A 122 -27.11 11.90 9.33
CA ARG A 122 -27.84 12.28 10.54
C ARG A 122 -26.89 12.31 11.72
N TRP A 123 -26.78 13.47 12.34
CA TRP A 123 -25.91 13.68 13.50
C TRP A 123 -26.57 14.60 14.52
N THR A 124 -26.05 14.55 15.74
CA THR A 124 -26.38 15.47 16.83
C THR A 124 -25.15 15.74 17.69
N ARG A 125 -25.28 16.59 18.72
CA ARG A 125 -24.24 16.79 19.73
C ARG A 125 -24.67 16.24 21.07
N ASP A 126 -23.76 15.59 21.78
CA ASP A 126 -24.01 15.22 23.17
C ASP A 126 -23.77 16.39 24.13
N LYS A 127 -23.96 16.15 25.43
CA LYS A 127 -23.79 17.18 26.46
C LYS A 127 -22.36 17.70 26.58
N ALA A 128 -21.36 16.90 26.20
CA ALA A 128 -19.96 17.30 26.19
C ALA A 128 -19.56 17.97 24.86
N GLY A 129 -20.46 18.05 23.89
CA GLY A 129 -20.23 18.66 22.58
C GLY A 129 -19.66 17.73 21.53
N HIS A 130 -19.51 16.43 21.82
CA HIS A 130 -19.10 15.42 20.85
C HIS A 130 -20.13 15.26 19.75
N ILE A 131 -19.67 14.97 18.52
CA ILE A 131 -20.56 14.68 17.40
C ILE A 131 -21.00 13.23 17.50
N ILE A 132 -22.31 13.00 17.47
CA ILE A 132 -22.91 11.67 17.57
C ILE A 132 -23.62 11.36 16.26
N SER A 133 -23.22 10.28 15.59
CA SER A 133 -23.98 9.72 14.46
C SER A 133 -25.30 9.12 14.96
N ALA A 134 -26.43 9.50 14.37
CA ALA A 134 -27.73 8.90 14.72
C ALA A 134 -27.95 7.53 14.05
N ASP A 135 -27.02 7.12 13.19
CA ASP A 135 -27.10 5.94 12.33
C ASP A 135 -26.14 4.83 12.75
N ALA A 136 -25.07 5.16 13.49
CA ALA A 136 -24.03 4.21 13.90
C ALA A 136 -24.56 3.19 14.92
N ASP A 137 -23.95 2.00 14.91
CA ASP A 137 -24.25 0.94 15.85
C ASP A 137 -23.58 1.18 17.20
N PHE A 138 -22.31 1.62 17.17
CA PHE A 138 -21.55 2.03 18.34
C PHE A 138 -20.84 3.37 18.10
N ILE A 139 -20.64 4.11 19.18
CA ILE A 139 -19.90 5.38 19.16
C ILE A 139 -19.00 5.46 20.38
N ILE A 140 -17.71 5.63 20.16
CA ILE A 140 -16.73 5.92 21.20
C ILE A 140 -16.41 7.42 21.10
N THR A 141 -16.76 8.18 22.12
CA THR A 141 -16.41 9.61 22.21
C THR A 141 -15.26 9.81 23.18
N GLY A 142 -14.37 10.73 22.87
CA GLY A 142 -13.23 11.02 23.72
C GLY A 142 -12.45 12.26 23.27
N THR A 143 -11.38 12.52 24.00
CA THR A 143 -10.50 13.67 23.75
C THR A 143 -9.06 13.18 23.56
N ILE A 144 -8.42 13.60 22.47
CA ILE A 144 -7.01 13.28 22.20
C ILE A 144 -6.15 14.03 23.22
N VAL A 145 -5.21 13.32 23.85
CA VAL A 145 -4.39 13.87 24.94
C VAL A 145 -3.14 14.54 24.37
N LYS A 146 -3.00 15.86 24.57
CA LYS A 146 -1.82 16.63 24.14
C LYS A 146 -0.52 16.00 24.65
N ASN A 147 0.48 15.92 23.78
CA ASN A 147 1.83 15.45 24.11
C ASN A 147 1.90 14.05 24.75
N LYS A 148 0.87 13.22 24.60
CA LYS A 148 0.85 11.85 25.12
C LYS A 148 0.73 10.86 23.96
N LYS A 149 1.65 9.91 23.94
CA LYS A 149 1.67 8.78 23.02
C LYS A 149 1.88 7.49 23.81
N LYS A 150 1.43 6.37 23.23
CA LYS A 150 1.64 5.03 23.77
C LYS A 150 1.89 4.06 22.62
N PRO A 151 2.54 2.91 22.89
CA PRO A 151 2.77 1.87 21.90
C PRO A 151 1.45 1.33 21.33
N GLU A 152 1.28 1.44 20.03
CA GLU A 152 0.22 0.81 19.22
C GLU A 152 0.80 -0.31 18.36
N GLY A 153 0.02 -1.37 18.15
CA GLY A 153 0.46 -2.54 17.41
C GLY A 153 1.20 -3.56 18.29
N PRO A 154 1.87 -4.57 17.72
CA PRO A 154 1.87 -4.92 16.30
C PRO A 154 0.47 -5.17 15.76
N PHE A 155 0.28 -5.04 14.44
CA PHE A 155 -1.02 -5.25 13.80
C PHE A 155 -0.84 -5.83 12.41
N GLY A 156 -1.55 -6.90 12.05
CA GLY A 156 -1.46 -7.45 10.70
C GLY A 156 -2.06 -6.53 9.65
N ASP A 157 -1.26 -6.13 8.66
CA ASP A 157 -1.60 -5.05 7.72
C ASP A 157 -1.83 -5.54 6.28
N HIS A 158 -2.42 -4.69 5.45
CA HIS A 158 -2.81 -4.95 4.05
C HIS A 158 -1.63 -5.28 3.12
N LEU A 159 -0.38 -5.08 3.56
CA LEU A 159 0.80 -5.51 2.81
C LEU A 159 1.05 -7.02 2.94
N GLY A 160 0.35 -7.74 3.84
CA GLY A 160 0.64 -9.13 4.16
C GLY A 160 1.77 -9.32 5.18
N TYR A 161 2.13 -8.24 5.88
CA TYR A 161 3.12 -8.22 6.97
C TYR A 161 2.51 -7.54 8.20
N TYR A 162 3.09 -7.77 9.37
CA TYR A 162 2.76 -6.99 10.55
C TYR A 162 3.24 -5.54 10.40
N SER A 163 2.46 -4.58 10.86
CA SER A 163 2.99 -3.31 11.32
C SER A 163 3.71 -3.52 12.64
N LEU A 164 4.93 -2.98 12.76
CA LEU A 164 5.66 -3.00 14.03
C LEU A 164 5.01 -2.06 15.05
N GLU A 165 5.38 -2.25 16.32
CA GLU A 165 4.93 -1.38 17.41
C GLU A 165 5.56 0.01 17.30
N HIS A 166 4.74 1.05 17.42
CA HIS A 166 5.20 2.44 17.42
C HIS A 166 4.35 3.33 18.34
N ASP A 167 4.90 4.48 18.73
CA ASP A 167 4.20 5.46 19.54
C ASP A 167 3.14 6.24 18.75
N PHE A 168 1.87 6.01 19.08
CA PHE A 168 0.74 6.74 18.52
C PHE A 168 -0.03 7.56 19.56
N PRO A 169 -0.77 8.60 19.13
CA PRO A 169 -1.57 9.44 20.01
C PRO A 169 -2.63 8.64 20.79
N VAL A 170 -2.86 9.05 22.04
CA VAL A 170 -3.85 8.43 22.93
C VAL A 170 -5.12 9.26 22.95
N MET A 171 -6.27 8.60 22.79
CA MET A 171 -7.56 9.22 23.11
C MET A 171 -8.02 8.77 24.49
N LYS A 172 -8.31 9.73 25.37
CA LYS A 172 -9.02 9.47 26.61
C LYS A 172 -10.51 9.30 26.31
N VAL A 173 -11.08 8.16 26.67
CA VAL A 173 -12.48 7.81 26.45
C VAL A 173 -13.35 8.58 27.43
N ASP A 174 -14.34 9.30 26.91
CA ASP A 174 -15.35 9.99 27.71
C ASP A 174 -16.60 9.13 27.88
N LYS A 175 -17.04 8.46 26.81
CA LYS A 175 -18.26 7.65 26.81
C LYS A 175 -18.38 6.71 25.62
N VAL A 176 -19.04 5.57 25.84
CA VAL A 176 -19.41 4.63 24.78
C VAL A 176 -20.92 4.52 24.66
N TYR A 177 -21.44 4.83 23.48
CA TYR A 177 -22.84 4.70 23.10
C TYR A 177 -23.04 3.47 22.21
N HIS A 178 -24.23 2.89 22.26
CA HIS A 178 -24.66 1.86 21.32
C HIS A 178 -26.17 2.01 21.10
N ARG A 179 -26.64 1.61 19.93
CA ARG A 179 -28.09 1.45 19.67
C ARG A 179 -28.61 0.16 20.28
N LYS A 180 -29.93 -0.04 20.21
CA LYS A 180 -30.54 -1.33 20.52
C LYS A 180 -30.18 -2.35 19.43
N ASP A 181 -29.84 -3.56 19.84
CA ASP A 181 -29.44 -4.69 18.98
C ASP A 181 -28.36 -4.29 17.95
N PRO A 182 -27.21 -3.76 18.40
CA PRO A 182 -26.20 -3.19 17.52
C PRO A 182 -25.37 -4.28 16.82
N LEU A 183 -24.96 -4.01 15.58
CA LEU A 183 -24.05 -4.86 14.81
C LEU A 183 -22.62 -4.33 14.88
N TRP A 184 -21.65 -5.21 15.09
CA TRP A 184 -20.24 -4.84 15.07
C TRP A 184 -19.65 -5.10 13.70
N HIS A 185 -19.41 -4.02 12.95
CA HIS A 185 -18.76 -4.10 11.65
C HIS A 185 -17.25 -4.27 11.85
N PHE A 186 -16.69 -5.28 11.23
CA PHE A 186 -15.25 -5.55 11.24
C PHE A 186 -14.83 -6.14 9.90
N THR A 187 -13.55 -6.02 9.62
CA THR A 187 -12.86 -6.69 8.53
C THR A 187 -11.53 -7.27 9.04
N VAL A 188 -10.95 -8.19 8.26
CA VAL A 188 -9.59 -8.70 8.46
C VAL A 188 -8.76 -8.26 7.25
N VAL A 189 -7.71 -7.49 7.50
CA VAL A 189 -6.77 -7.07 6.45
C VAL A 189 -5.55 -7.99 6.47
N GLY A 190 -4.89 -8.14 5.34
CA GLY A 190 -3.73 -9.00 5.22
C GLY A 190 -3.20 -9.02 3.80
N ARG A 191 -2.52 -10.11 3.41
CA ARG A 191 -1.99 -10.23 2.06
C ARG A 191 -3.15 -10.16 1.04
N PRO A 192 -3.12 -9.24 0.05
CA PRO A 192 -4.20 -9.10 -0.91
C PRO A 192 -4.36 -10.34 -1.82
N PRO A 193 -5.58 -10.61 -2.32
CA PRO A 193 -6.79 -9.80 -2.14
C PRO A 193 -7.48 -10.05 -0.80
N GLN A 194 -8.07 -9.00 -0.24
CA GLN A 194 -8.93 -9.03 0.96
C GLN A 194 -10.15 -8.09 0.75
N GLU A 195 -10.99 -7.87 1.76
CA GLU A 195 -12.19 -7.03 1.60
C GLU A 195 -11.83 -5.57 1.21
N ASP A 196 -10.71 -5.06 1.69
CA ASP A 196 -10.13 -3.76 1.30
C ASP A 196 -9.76 -3.67 -0.18
N SER A 197 -9.44 -4.79 -0.84
CA SER A 197 -9.29 -4.83 -2.31
C SER A 197 -10.60 -4.49 -3.03
N SER A 198 -11.75 -4.90 -2.47
CA SER A 198 -13.07 -4.56 -3.03
C SER A 198 -13.40 -3.07 -2.87
N PHE A 199 -13.01 -2.50 -1.72
CA PHE A 199 -13.08 -1.07 -1.50
C PHE A 199 -12.21 -0.29 -2.49
N GLY A 200 -10.97 -0.70 -2.70
CA GLY A 200 -10.04 -0.11 -3.67
C GLY A 200 -10.57 -0.16 -5.10
N TYR A 201 -11.14 -1.29 -5.52
CA TYR A 201 -11.77 -1.44 -6.83
C TYR A 201 -12.92 -0.44 -7.03
N LEU A 202 -13.82 -0.31 -6.06
CA LEU A 202 -14.95 0.61 -6.15
C LEU A 202 -14.49 2.07 -6.19
N ILE A 203 -13.46 2.44 -5.41
CA ILE A 203 -12.86 3.78 -5.47
C ILE A 203 -12.34 4.05 -6.87
N HIS A 204 -11.58 3.12 -7.46
CA HIS A 204 -11.01 3.25 -8.80
C HIS A 204 -12.09 3.49 -9.86
N GLU A 205 -13.16 2.68 -9.84
CA GLU A 205 -14.28 2.84 -10.78
C GLU A 205 -14.99 4.19 -10.63
N LEU A 206 -15.16 4.70 -9.40
CA LEU A 206 -15.81 5.99 -9.14
C LEU A 206 -14.96 7.19 -9.59
N VAL A 207 -13.63 7.11 -9.49
CA VAL A 207 -12.72 8.23 -9.80
C VAL A 207 -12.14 8.16 -11.21
N LYS A 208 -12.37 7.08 -11.95
CA LYS A 208 -11.82 6.82 -13.30
C LYS A 208 -12.02 7.98 -14.27
N GLU A 209 -13.19 8.61 -14.28
CA GLU A 209 -13.49 9.75 -15.16
C GLU A 209 -12.80 11.06 -14.74
N LEU A 210 -12.35 11.14 -13.49
CA LEU A 210 -11.61 12.28 -12.96
C LEU A 210 -10.11 12.16 -13.22
N THR A 211 -9.59 10.95 -13.41
CA THR A 211 -8.16 10.67 -13.63
C THR A 211 -7.53 11.53 -14.74
N PRO A 212 -8.12 11.74 -15.93
CA PRO A 212 -7.52 12.57 -16.97
C PRO A 212 -7.47 14.07 -16.62
N GLN A 213 -8.34 14.54 -15.72
CA GLN A 213 -8.33 15.92 -15.24
C GLN A 213 -7.18 16.13 -14.26
N GLU A 214 -6.94 15.13 -13.41
CA GLU A 214 -5.81 15.14 -12.47
C GLU A 214 -4.48 14.84 -13.15
N PHE A 215 -4.44 14.04 -14.21
CA PHE A 215 -3.20 13.69 -14.92
C PHE A 215 -3.37 13.85 -16.43
N PRO A 216 -3.21 15.07 -16.98
CA PRO A 216 -3.38 15.30 -18.41
C PRO A 216 -2.42 14.46 -19.24
N GLY A 217 -2.96 13.67 -20.18
CA GLY A 217 -2.18 12.77 -21.03
C GLY A 217 -2.03 11.35 -20.48
N LEU A 218 -2.45 11.09 -19.24
CA LEU A 218 -2.57 9.74 -18.70
C LEU A 218 -3.75 9.02 -19.38
N VAL A 219 -3.51 7.79 -19.81
CA VAL A 219 -4.53 6.89 -20.38
C VAL A 219 -5.09 5.99 -19.30
N GLU A 220 -4.21 5.37 -18.52
CA GLU A 220 -4.59 4.42 -17.48
C GLU A 220 -3.58 4.42 -16.33
N LEU A 221 -4.05 4.18 -15.12
CA LEU A 221 -3.24 4.02 -13.91
C LEU A 221 -3.84 2.91 -13.06
N ASN A 222 -2.99 1.96 -12.69
CA ASN A 222 -3.31 0.87 -11.79
C ASN A 222 -2.36 0.91 -10.58
N ALA A 223 -2.95 1.05 -9.40
CA ALA A 223 -2.27 0.79 -8.14
C ALA A 223 -2.40 -0.70 -7.83
N VAL A 224 -1.30 -1.44 -7.94
CA VAL A 224 -1.36 -2.90 -8.04
C VAL A 224 -1.70 -3.51 -6.69
N ASP A 225 -2.95 -3.95 -6.56
CA ASP A 225 -3.52 -4.53 -5.33
C ASP A 225 -2.65 -5.66 -4.76
N ALA A 226 -2.24 -6.63 -5.60
CA ALA A 226 -1.38 -7.74 -5.17
C ALA A 226 -0.01 -7.32 -4.62
N ALA A 227 0.46 -6.10 -4.94
CA ALA A 227 1.69 -5.53 -4.40
C ALA A 227 1.46 -4.68 -3.14
N GLY A 228 0.24 -4.67 -2.58
CA GLY A 228 -0.14 -3.81 -1.46
C GLY A 228 -0.59 -2.41 -1.89
N VAL A 229 -1.13 -2.27 -3.11
CA VAL A 229 -1.64 -1.03 -3.70
C VAL A 229 -0.55 0.02 -3.98
N HIS A 230 0.01 0.66 -2.96
CA HIS A 230 0.97 1.74 -3.12
C HIS A 230 2.36 1.31 -3.59
N PRO A 231 2.96 0.19 -3.14
CA PRO A 231 4.35 -0.13 -3.49
C PRO A 231 4.64 -0.15 -4.99
N LEU A 232 3.67 -0.55 -5.82
CA LEU A 232 3.77 -0.60 -7.28
C LEU A 232 2.60 0.13 -7.96
N LEU A 233 2.94 1.14 -8.75
CA LEU A 233 2.05 1.73 -9.74
C LEU A 233 2.47 1.30 -11.15
N VAL A 234 1.46 1.00 -11.97
CA VAL A 234 1.62 0.73 -13.41
C VAL A 234 0.74 1.73 -14.17
N ALA A 235 1.29 2.38 -15.18
CA ALA A 235 0.63 3.45 -15.91
C ALA A 235 0.86 3.37 -17.42
N ILE A 236 -0.09 3.92 -18.17
CA ILE A 236 0.02 4.15 -19.61
C ILE A 236 -0.21 5.63 -19.85
N GLY A 237 0.74 6.30 -20.49
CA GLY A 237 0.68 7.72 -20.82
C GLY A 237 0.88 7.97 -22.31
N LYS A 238 0.50 9.17 -22.78
CA LYS A 238 0.68 9.57 -24.17
C LYS A 238 2.01 10.30 -24.41
N GLU A 239 2.47 10.28 -25.65
CA GLU A 239 3.67 10.93 -26.19
C GLU A 239 3.36 11.81 -27.40
N ARG A 240 2.76 12.97 -27.15
CA ARG A 240 2.02 13.77 -28.15
C ARG A 240 2.83 14.89 -28.79
N TYR A 241 3.87 15.38 -28.11
CA TYR A 241 4.46 16.67 -28.45
C TYR A 241 5.29 16.66 -29.73
N MET A 242 6.09 15.61 -29.98
CA MET A 242 7.07 15.60 -31.07
C MET A 242 7.09 14.24 -31.81
N PRO A 243 6.07 13.92 -32.64
CA PRO A 243 5.95 12.61 -33.31
C PRO A 243 7.02 12.34 -34.38
N PHE A 244 7.86 13.33 -34.69
CA PHE A 244 8.92 13.27 -35.71
C PHE A 244 10.33 13.10 -35.12
N ARG A 245 10.46 13.06 -33.78
CA ARG A 245 11.74 12.80 -33.10
C ARG A 245 11.94 11.32 -32.84
N GLU A 246 13.12 10.98 -32.35
CA GLU A 246 13.40 9.64 -31.82
C GLU A 246 12.39 9.26 -30.74
N LYS A 247 11.92 8.01 -30.76
CA LYS A 247 10.96 7.49 -29.78
C LYS A 247 11.66 7.18 -28.46
N VAL A 248 11.79 8.18 -27.60
CA VAL A 248 12.30 8.05 -26.23
C VAL A 248 11.30 8.66 -25.23
N PRO A 249 11.27 8.23 -23.95
CA PRO A 249 10.38 8.80 -22.95
C PRO A 249 10.56 10.32 -22.82
N GLU A 250 9.48 11.09 -22.98
CA GLU A 250 9.46 12.55 -22.88
C GLU A 250 8.23 13.04 -22.11
N GLU A 251 7.04 12.95 -22.71
CA GLU A 251 5.80 13.39 -22.05
C GLU A 251 5.45 12.49 -20.87
N ILE A 252 5.65 11.17 -20.99
CA ILE A 252 5.37 10.21 -19.92
C ILE A 252 6.23 10.47 -18.67
N LEU A 253 7.42 11.06 -18.82
CA LEU A 253 8.24 11.49 -17.67
C LEU A 253 7.60 12.66 -16.91
N THR A 254 6.95 13.58 -17.63
CA THR A 254 6.22 14.69 -17.00
C THR A 254 5.00 14.15 -16.25
N ILE A 255 4.26 13.23 -16.87
CA ILE A 255 3.11 12.54 -16.25
C ILE A 255 3.57 11.78 -15.01
N ALA A 256 4.67 11.02 -15.10
CA ALA A 256 5.20 10.23 -14.00
C ALA A 256 5.56 11.07 -12.77
N ASN A 257 6.25 12.20 -12.97
CA ASN A 257 6.58 13.11 -11.88
C ASN A 257 5.33 13.69 -11.21
N ARG A 258 4.26 13.92 -11.96
CA ARG A 258 2.97 14.34 -11.39
C ARG A 258 2.33 13.21 -10.59
N ILE A 259 2.31 11.98 -11.08
CA ILE A 259 1.77 10.82 -10.37
C ILE A 259 2.46 10.65 -9.01
N ILE A 260 3.79 10.57 -8.99
CA ILE A 260 4.53 10.34 -7.73
C ILE A 260 4.61 11.58 -6.83
N GLY A 261 4.10 12.72 -7.28
CA GLY A 261 4.04 13.97 -6.53
C GLY A 261 2.64 14.34 -6.02
N SER A 262 1.59 13.57 -6.33
CA SER A 262 0.20 13.94 -6.08
C SER A 262 -0.53 12.96 -5.16
N GLY A 263 -1.38 13.48 -4.27
CA GLY A 263 -2.38 12.71 -3.53
C GLY A 263 -1.87 11.43 -2.87
N GLN A 264 -2.58 10.32 -3.07
CA GLN A 264 -2.19 8.99 -2.55
C GLN A 264 -1.14 8.30 -3.43
N THR A 265 -1.07 8.62 -4.72
CA THR A 265 -0.10 8.03 -5.64
C THR A 265 1.33 8.46 -5.31
N SER A 266 1.50 9.54 -4.54
CA SER A 266 2.80 9.94 -3.99
C SER A 266 3.34 9.00 -2.92
N LEU A 267 2.60 7.99 -2.46
CA LEU A 267 3.13 6.98 -1.54
C LEU A 267 3.91 5.88 -2.26
N ALA A 268 3.79 5.78 -3.59
CA ALA A 268 4.38 4.69 -4.33
C ALA A 268 5.91 4.70 -4.41
N LYS A 269 6.51 3.50 -4.41
CA LYS A 269 7.97 3.31 -4.57
C LYS A 269 8.36 3.09 -6.03
N PHE A 270 7.61 2.25 -6.72
CA PHE A 270 7.86 1.90 -8.11
C PHE A 270 6.74 2.45 -8.98
N LEU A 271 7.10 3.20 -10.01
CA LEU A 271 6.18 3.58 -11.07
C LEU A 271 6.73 3.07 -12.40
N TRP A 272 6.02 2.11 -13.01
CA TRP A 272 6.29 1.65 -14.36
C TRP A 272 5.31 2.34 -15.30
N ILE A 273 5.81 3.16 -16.24
CA ILE A 273 4.98 3.88 -17.19
C ILE A 273 5.38 3.58 -18.63
N ALA A 274 4.41 3.13 -19.43
CA ALA A 274 4.60 2.85 -20.86
C ALA A 274 3.90 3.89 -21.73
N ALA A 275 4.37 4.08 -22.96
CA ALA A 275 3.73 4.92 -23.95
C ALA A 275 2.58 4.19 -24.67
N ASP A 276 1.40 4.82 -24.70
CA ASP A 276 0.19 4.35 -25.40
C ASP A 276 0.45 4.10 -26.90
N GLU A 277 1.28 4.95 -27.52
CA GLU A 277 1.58 4.92 -28.94
C GLU A 277 2.36 3.69 -29.41
N ASP A 278 3.03 2.96 -28.51
CA ASP A 278 3.81 1.77 -28.88
C ASP A 278 2.97 0.49 -28.89
N ASP A 279 1.87 0.44 -28.13
CA ASP A 279 0.85 -0.60 -28.22
C ASP A 279 -0.49 -0.16 -27.59
N PRO A 280 -1.46 0.29 -28.41
CA PRO A 280 -2.77 0.75 -27.93
C PRO A 280 -3.65 -0.33 -27.30
N LYS A 281 -3.23 -1.61 -27.30
CA LYS A 281 -3.94 -2.70 -26.63
C LYS A 281 -3.46 -2.93 -25.21
N LEU A 282 -2.42 -2.22 -24.75
CA LEU A 282 -1.93 -2.33 -23.39
C LEU A 282 -3.04 -2.04 -22.39
N ASN A 283 -3.00 -2.82 -21.30
CA ASN A 283 -3.90 -2.67 -20.18
C ASN A 283 -3.07 -2.87 -18.91
N THR A 284 -3.15 -1.91 -17.99
CA THR A 284 -2.40 -1.93 -16.73
C THR A 284 -2.88 -3.00 -15.75
N HIS A 285 -4.06 -3.58 -15.96
CA HIS A 285 -4.60 -4.72 -15.21
C HIS A 285 -4.19 -6.09 -15.79
N ASP A 286 -3.68 -6.16 -17.03
CA ASP A 286 -3.01 -7.34 -17.57
C ASP A 286 -1.50 -7.22 -17.35
N LEU A 287 -1.09 -7.42 -16.09
CA LEU A 287 0.31 -7.29 -15.68
C LEU A 287 1.27 -8.17 -16.49
N PRO A 288 0.95 -9.46 -16.81
CA PRO A 288 1.81 -10.26 -17.67
C PRO A 288 2.03 -9.64 -19.05
N TYR A 289 0.98 -9.17 -19.71
CA TYR A 289 1.10 -8.51 -21.01
C TYR A 289 1.87 -7.20 -20.92
N PHE A 290 1.59 -6.38 -19.90
CA PHE A 290 2.27 -5.12 -19.64
C PHE A 290 3.78 -5.31 -19.44
N PHE A 291 4.20 -6.20 -18.53
CA PHE A 291 5.62 -6.45 -18.28
C PHE A 291 6.33 -7.02 -19.51
N ASN A 292 5.70 -7.91 -20.29
CA ASN A 292 6.28 -8.41 -21.54
C ASN A 292 6.54 -7.26 -22.53
N HIS A 293 5.53 -6.42 -22.78
CA HIS A 293 5.68 -5.26 -23.65
C HIS A 293 6.83 -4.35 -23.18
N PHE A 294 6.87 -4.07 -21.88
CA PHE A 294 7.82 -3.17 -21.25
C PHE A 294 9.25 -3.71 -21.36
N LEU A 295 9.46 -4.96 -20.96
CA LEU A 295 10.78 -5.60 -20.92
C LEU A 295 11.37 -5.84 -22.32
N GLU A 296 10.55 -5.96 -23.36
CA GLU A 296 11.00 -5.99 -24.76
C GLU A 296 11.62 -4.67 -25.25
N ARG A 297 11.34 -3.55 -24.57
CA ARG A 297 11.58 -2.19 -25.08
C ARG A 297 12.44 -1.31 -24.19
N VAL A 298 12.39 -1.50 -22.87
CA VAL A 298 13.08 -0.65 -21.89
C VAL A 298 14.58 -0.57 -22.13
N ASP A 299 15.18 0.60 -22.00
CA ASP A 299 16.62 0.81 -22.02
C ASP A 299 17.13 1.13 -20.61
N TRP A 300 17.74 0.15 -19.93
CA TRP A 300 18.26 0.31 -18.57
C TRP A 300 19.40 1.32 -18.45
N THR A 301 19.95 1.82 -19.56
CA THR A 301 20.96 2.88 -19.56
C THR A 301 20.36 4.30 -19.49
N ARG A 302 19.04 4.42 -19.67
CA ARG A 302 18.32 5.70 -19.82
C ARG A 302 17.04 5.79 -18.99
N ASP A 303 16.26 4.71 -18.93
CA ASP A 303 14.84 4.73 -18.55
C ASP A 303 14.61 4.63 -17.03
N LEU A 304 15.67 4.73 -16.21
CA LEU A 304 15.63 4.65 -14.76
C LEU A 304 15.79 6.01 -14.10
N HIS A 305 14.80 6.46 -13.34
CA HIS A 305 14.79 7.77 -12.70
C HIS A 305 14.54 7.67 -11.20
N PHE A 306 15.61 7.81 -10.41
CA PHE A 306 15.56 7.63 -8.96
C PHE A 306 15.31 8.93 -8.19
N GLN A 307 14.51 8.83 -7.13
CA GLN A 307 14.50 9.76 -6.00
C GLN A 307 15.01 9.02 -4.77
N THR A 308 16.25 9.28 -4.36
CA THR A 308 16.97 8.41 -3.40
C THR A 308 16.76 8.77 -1.94
N LYS A 309 16.17 9.94 -1.65
CA LYS A 309 15.84 10.40 -0.29
C LYS A 309 14.51 11.15 -0.31
N THR A 310 13.42 10.44 -0.05
CA THR A 310 12.07 10.98 -0.14
C THR A 310 11.15 10.31 0.88
N THR A 311 9.89 10.74 0.91
CA THR A 311 8.87 10.17 1.78
C THR A 311 8.18 8.97 1.14
N ILE A 312 7.87 7.96 1.96
CA ILE A 312 7.14 6.74 1.57
C ILE A 312 6.02 6.47 2.58
N ASP A 313 5.19 5.46 2.29
CA ASP A 313 4.13 4.98 3.17
C ASP A 313 4.65 4.69 4.59
N THR A 314 3.85 4.97 5.61
CA THR A 314 4.13 4.66 7.02
C THR A 314 4.28 3.16 7.22
N LEU A 315 3.60 2.35 6.40
CA LEU A 315 3.55 0.90 6.52
C LEU A 315 4.67 0.19 5.75
N ASP A 316 5.49 0.95 5.02
CA ASP A 316 6.57 0.38 4.22
C ASP A 316 7.86 0.28 5.04
N TYR A 317 8.20 -0.96 5.40
CA TYR A 317 9.41 -1.30 6.18
C TYR A 317 10.61 -1.69 5.32
N SER A 318 10.58 -1.50 3.99
CA SER A 318 11.77 -1.71 3.15
C SER A 318 12.76 -0.53 3.25
N GLY A 319 12.28 0.62 3.72
CA GLY A 319 13.06 1.84 3.90
C GLY A 319 14.06 1.81 5.06
N SER A 320 14.86 2.87 5.16
CA SER A 320 15.85 3.04 6.24
C SER A 320 15.31 3.77 7.47
N GLY A 321 14.02 4.11 7.49
CA GLY A 321 13.39 4.77 8.63
C GLY A 321 11.89 5.00 8.44
N TRP A 322 11.26 5.55 9.49
CA TRP A 322 9.83 5.85 9.48
C TRP A 322 9.49 6.87 8.39
N ASN A 323 8.60 6.50 7.45
CA ASN A 323 8.15 7.36 6.34
C ASN A 323 9.30 7.84 5.44
N ALA A 324 10.45 7.16 5.44
CA ALA A 324 11.65 7.56 4.72
C ALA A 324 12.14 6.41 3.81
N GLY A 325 12.38 6.73 2.54
CA GLY A 325 12.85 5.75 1.58
C GLY A 325 13.22 6.37 0.23
N SER A 326 13.03 5.59 -0.82
CA SER A 326 13.32 6.00 -2.18
C SER A 326 12.24 5.59 -3.17
N LYS A 327 12.26 6.20 -4.34
CA LYS A 327 11.34 5.94 -5.45
C LYS A 327 12.12 5.72 -6.74
N VAL A 328 11.57 4.95 -7.66
CA VAL A 328 12.05 4.86 -9.03
C VAL A 328 10.88 4.96 -10.01
N VAL A 329 11.02 5.85 -10.98
CA VAL A 329 10.21 5.85 -12.20
C VAL A 329 10.98 5.08 -13.25
N ILE A 330 10.32 4.10 -13.86
CA ILE A 330 10.81 3.35 -15.00
C ILE A 330 9.89 3.71 -16.16
N ALA A 331 10.41 4.43 -17.15
CA ALA A 331 9.61 4.96 -18.25
C ALA A 331 10.02 4.33 -19.57
N CYS A 332 9.08 3.67 -20.26
CA CYS A 332 9.38 2.94 -21.48
C CYS A 332 8.63 3.53 -22.68
N ARG A 333 9.39 3.89 -23.72
CA ARG A 333 8.91 4.26 -25.05
C ARG A 333 9.95 3.84 -26.08
N GLY A 334 9.51 3.23 -27.17
CA GLY A 334 10.37 2.86 -28.29
C GLY A 334 9.97 1.57 -28.99
N ASN A 335 10.75 1.22 -30.01
CA ASN A 335 10.62 -0.06 -30.70
C ASN A 335 11.11 -1.19 -29.81
N LYS A 336 10.65 -2.42 -30.08
CA LYS A 336 11.22 -3.63 -29.49
C LYS A 336 12.73 -3.70 -29.78
N VAL A 337 13.52 -3.88 -28.72
CA VAL A 337 14.99 -3.95 -28.78
C VAL A 337 15.56 -5.32 -28.39
N ARG A 338 14.74 -6.20 -27.82
CA ARG A 338 15.13 -7.57 -27.44
C ARG A 338 13.97 -8.55 -27.50
N ASP A 339 14.28 -9.83 -27.67
CA ASP A 339 13.35 -10.94 -27.49
C ASP A 339 13.47 -11.50 -26.08
N LEU A 340 12.34 -11.80 -25.45
CA LEU A 340 12.27 -12.38 -24.11
C LEU A 340 12.22 -13.91 -24.21
N ILE A 341 12.87 -14.61 -23.28
CA ILE A 341 12.94 -16.08 -23.27
C ILE A 341 12.41 -16.67 -21.96
N TYR A 342 11.99 -17.94 -22.01
CA TYR A 342 11.63 -18.75 -20.83
C TYR A 342 12.78 -19.65 -20.37
N ASP A 343 13.56 -20.16 -21.32
CA ASP A 343 14.55 -21.18 -21.05
C ASP A 343 15.74 -20.60 -20.29
N ILE A 344 15.98 -21.12 -19.09
CA ILE A 344 17.17 -20.80 -18.29
C ILE A 344 18.40 -21.31 -19.07
N PRO A 345 19.42 -20.47 -19.31
CA PRO A 345 20.60 -20.89 -20.06
C PRO A 345 21.30 -22.08 -19.37
N PRO A 346 21.68 -23.15 -20.09
CA PRO A 346 22.31 -24.35 -19.51
C PRO A 346 23.62 -24.11 -18.75
N LEU A 347 24.22 -22.93 -18.92
CA LEU A 347 25.51 -22.51 -18.38
C LEU A 347 25.39 -21.50 -17.24
N LEU A 348 24.21 -21.37 -16.61
CA LEU A 348 24.01 -20.46 -15.46
C LEU A 348 24.74 -20.99 -14.21
N ASN A 349 26.07 -20.94 -14.21
CA ASN A 349 26.92 -21.27 -13.07
C ASN A 349 27.21 -20.00 -12.28
N LEU A 350 26.15 -19.45 -11.68
CA LEU A 350 26.27 -18.31 -10.78
C LEU A 350 26.54 -18.83 -9.36
N PRO A 351 27.53 -18.25 -8.66
CA PRO A 351 27.89 -18.69 -7.32
C PRO A 351 26.74 -18.43 -6.33
N GLN A 352 26.60 -19.31 -5.34
CA GLN A 352 25.66 -19.15 -4.22
C GLN A 352 24.17 -19.11 -4.59
N ILE A 353 23.82 -19.60 -5.78
CA ILE A 353 22.44 -19.88 -6.17
C ILE A 353 22.03 -21.24 -5.62
N LYS A 354 20.86 -21.29 -4.98
CA LYS A 354 20.24 -22.53 -4.51
C LYS A 354 19.25 -23.10 -5.51
N ASP A 355 18.46 -22.22 -6.13
CA ASP A 355 17.44 -22.57 -7.11
C ASP A 355 17.18 -21.41 -8.07
N VAL A 356 16.58 -21.71 -9.22
CA VAL A 356 16.20 -20.73 -10.25
C VAL A 356 14.83 -21.09 -10.80
N ALA A 357 13.98 -20.09 -10.98
CA ALA A 357 12.67 -20.26 -11.57
C ALA A 357 12.36 -19.17 -12.60
N VAL A 358 11.52 -19.52 -13.58
CA VAL A 358 10.98 -18.61 -14.59
C VAL A 358 9.51 -18.97 -14.81
N ASN A 359 8.62 -17.99 -14.71
CA ASN A 359 7.20 -18.16 -15.04
C ASN A 359 6.71 -17.15 -16.09
N MET A 360 7.49 -16.10 -16.34
CA MET A 360 7.21 -15.11 -17.37
C MET A 360 8.46 -14.90 -18.21
N PRO A 361 8.31 -14.67 -19.52
CA PRO A 361 9.46 -14.51 -20.37
C PRO A 361 10.18 -13.23 -19.97
N GLY A 362 11.51 -13.30 -19.88
CA GLY A 362 12.32 -12.13 -19.56
C GLY A 362 12.50 -11.78 -18.09
N ILE A 363 11.88 -12.55 -17.18
CA ILE A 363 12.07 -12.39 -15.73
C ILE A 363 12.64 -13.69 -15.15
N MET A 364 13.84 -13.61 -14.58
CA MET A 364 14.49 -14.73 -13.91
C MET A 364 14.47 -14.54 -12.39
N PHE A 365 13.97 -15.53 -11.66
CA PHE A 365 13.98 -15.55 -10.20
C PHE A 365 15.15 -16.41 -9.73
N ILE A 366 16.01 -15.85 -8.88
CA ILE A 366 17.17 -16.52 -8.30
C ILE A 366 16.95 -16.65 -6.80
N GLU A 367 17.08 -17.86 -6.28
CA GLU A 367 17.12 -18.12 -4.85
C GLU A 367 18.56 -18.02 -4.35
N GLY A 368 18.80 -17.05 -3.45
CA GLY A 368 20.11 -16.80 -2.87
C GLY A 368 20.28 -17.29 -1.44
N ASN A 369 21.41 -16.90 -0.85
CA ASN A 369 21.55 -16.93 0.61
C ASN A 369 20.64 -15.90 1.27
N ALA A 370 20.20 -16.19 2.49
CA ALA A 370 19.41 -15.26 3.28
C ALA A 370 20.19 -13.96 3.48
N PHE A 371 19.52 -12.82 3.32
CA PHE A 371 20.15 -11.52 3.53
C PHE A 371 20.61 -11.38 4.99
N THR A 372 21.86 -10.97 5.20
CA THR A 372 22.40 -10.69 6.55
C THR A 372 22.44 -9.19 6.83
N ASP A 373 23.15 -8.44 6.00
CA ASP A 373 23.40 -7.01 6.12
C ASP A 373 23.76 -6.42 4.75
N TYR A 374 23.60 -5.10 4.60
CA TYR A 374 23.85 -4.41 3.33
C TYR A 374 25.31 -4.56 2.83
N PRO A 375 26.36 -4.37 3.64
CA PRO A 375 27.74 -4.55 3.17
C PRO A 375 28.03 -5.94 2.59
N SER A 376 27.49 -6.99 3.21
CA SER A 376 27.64 -8.37 2.72
C SER A 376 26.81 -8.60 1.46
N ALA A 377 25.56 -8.12 1.43
CA ALA A 377 24.68 -8.22 0.27
C ALA A 377 25.24 -7.47 -0.96
N GLU A 378 25.83 -6.29 -0.77
CA GLU A 378 26.50 -5.53 -1.83
C GLU A 378 27.65 -6.34 -2.44
N GLN A 379 28.50 -6.97 -1.63
CA GLN A 379 29.60 -7.82 -2.13
C GLN A 379 29.09 -9.04 -2.89
N GLU A 380 28.05 -9.69 -2.37
CA GLU A 380 27.40 -10.83 -3.05
C GLU A 380 26.84 -10.42 -4.41
N LEU A 381 26.13 -9.29 -4.49
CA LEU A 381 25.51 -8.80 -5.72
C LEU A 381 26.51 -8.23 -6.72
N GLU A 382 27.56 -7.55 -6.26
CA GLU A 382 28.69 -7.14 -7.11
C GLU A 382 29.36 -8.37 -7.74
N HIS A 383 29.61 -9.41 -6.95
CA HIS A 383 30.17 -10.66 -7.46
C HIS A 383 29.24 -11.35 -8.45
N LEU A 384 27.95 -11.46 -8.11
CA LEU A 384 26.93 -12.04 -8.99
C LEU A 384 26.83 -11.27 -10.31
N CYS A 385 26.75 -9.95 -10.28
CA CYS A 385 26.68 -9.12 -11.47
C CYS A 385 27.94 -9.25 -12.34
N LYS A 386 29.12 -9.38 -11.71
CA LYS A 386 30.39 -9.58 -12.41
C LYS A 386 30.49 -10.95 -13.08
N VAL A 387 30.01 -12.02 -12.44
CA VAL A 387 29.99 -13.35 -13.08
C VAL A 387 28.93 -13.40 -14.17
N ALA A 388 27.80 -12.72 -13.96
CA ALA A 388 26.71 -12.65 -14.92
C ALA A 388 27.05 -11.83 -16.18
N SER A 389 27.99 -10.87 -16.13
CA SER A 389 28.41 -10.09 -17.30
C SER A 389 29.08 -10.93 -18.39
N ASP A 390 29.70 -12.05 -18.01
CA ASP A 390 30.32 -12.99 -18.94
C ASP A 390 29.31 -13.97 -19.56
N GLN A 391 28.02 -13.91 -19.16
CA GLN A 391 26.97 -14.80 -19.61
C GLN A 391 25.98 -14.08 -20.54
N ASN A 392 25.39 -14.82 -21.49
CA ASN A 392 24.36 -14.27 -22.35
C ASN A 392 22.99 -14.29 -21.64
N LEU A 393 22.68 -13.21 -20.92
CA LEU A 393 21.41 -12.99 -20.23
C LEU A 393 20.51 -11.95 -20.92
N SER A 394 20.80 -11.62 -22.18
CA SER A 394 20.06 -10.60 -22.94
C SER A 394 18.54 -10.88 -23.05
N GLY A 395 18.14 -12.15 -23.00
CA GLY A 395 16.75 -12.57 -22.98
C GLY A 395 16.05 -12.46 -21.63
N PHE A 396 16.78 -12.13 -20.55
CA PHE A 396 16.29 -11.89 -19.19
C PHE A 396 16.65 -10.47 -18.73
N PRO A 397 15.98 -9.42 -19.25
CA PRO A 397 16.26 -8.05 -18.86
C PRO A 397 16.03 -7.74 -17.37
N LEU A 398 15.24 -8.56 -16.66
CA LEU A 398 14.98 -8.40 -15.23
C LEU A 398 15.34 -9.69 -14.47
N ILE A 399 16.10 -9.54 -13.40
CA ILE A 399 16.47 -10.62 -12.48
C ILE A 399 16.01 -10.24 -11.08
N ILE A 400 15.32 -11.15 -10.40
CA ILE A 400 14.83 -10.98 -9.03
C ILE A 400 15.61 -11.93 -8.12
N LEU A 401 16.40 -11.40 -7.20
CA LEU A 401 17.04 -12.18 -6.14
C LEU A 401 16.06 -12.28 -4.96
N CYS A 402 15.76 -13.50 -4.49
CA CYS A 402 14.75 -13.72 -3.46
C CYS A 402 15.08 -14.92 -2.57
N ASP A 403 14.27 -15.13 -1.52
CA ASP A 403 14.45 -16.21 -0.55
C ASP A 403 13.84 -17.55 -1.01
N ASP A 404 12.92 -17.54 -1.98
CA ASP A 404 12.24 -18.71 -2.53
C ASP A 404 11.84 -18.42 -3.99
N ALA A 405 12.62 -18.96 -4.93
CA ALA A 405 12.43 -18.70 -6.35
C ALA A 405 11.14 -19.33 -6.89
N GLN A 406 10.79 -20.53 -6.43
CA GLN A 406 9.60 -21.26 -6.89
C GLN A 406 8.33 -20.54 -6.44
N PHE A 407 8.28 -20.08 -5.18
CA PHE A 407 7.16 -19.30 -4.67
C PHE A 407 7.02 -17.97 -5.42
N ALA A 408 8.11 -17.21 -5.58
CA ALA A 408 8.07 -15.92 -6.26
C ALA A 408 7.62 -16.07 -7.72
N ALA A 409 8.09 -17.11 -8.41
CA ALA A 409 7.72 -17.40 -9.77
C ALA A 409 6.32 -18.01 -9.91
N ALA A 410 5.71 -18.62 -8.88
CA ALA A 410 4.48 -19.41 -9.05
C ALA A 410 3.32 -18.69 -9.76
N ASN A 411 3.18 -17.37 -9.58
CA ASN A 411 2.20 -16.54 -10.30
C ASN A 411 2.58 -15.05 -10.25
N ILE A 412 1.90 -14.23 -11.05
CA ILE A 412 2.14 -12.77 -11.11
C ILE A 412 1.95 -12.06 -9.77
N ASN A 413 0.98 -12.48 -8.95
CA ASN A 413 0.71 -11.86 -7.65
C ASN A 413 1.85 -12.14 -6.66
N ASN A 414 2.42 -13.35 -6.67
CA ASN A 414 3.61 -13.68 -5.88
C ASN A 414 4.82 -12.86 -6.33
N PHE A 415 5.05 -12.73 -7.63
CA PHE A 415 6.12 -11.89 -8.17
C PHE A 415 6.01 -10.45 -7.66
N VAL A 416 4.89 -9.77 -7.94
CA VAL A 416 4.78 -8.35 -7.60
C VAL A 416 4.77 -8.13 -6.08
N TRP A 417 4.19 -9.05 -5.32
CA TRP A 417 4.21 -9.00 -3.86
C TRP A 417 5.63 -9.13 -3.32
N VAL A 418 6.35 -10.19 -3.69
CA VAL A 418 7.74 -10.43 -3.23
C VAL A 418 8.64 -9.26 -3.62
N THR A 419 8.62 -8.85 -4.88
CA THR A 419 9.56 -7.85 -5.41
C THR A 419 9.30 -6.47 -4.82
N PHE A 420 8.07 -5.97 -4.88
CA PHE A 420 7.83 -4.55 -4.62
C PHE A 420 7.54 -4.25 -3.14
N THR A 421 7.15 -5.25 -2.33
CA THR A 421 7.02 -5.04 -0.88
C THR A 421 8.36 -5.13 -0.14
N ARG A 422 9.34 -5.87 -0.67
CA ARG A 422 10.63 -6.12 0.00
C ARG A 422 11.82 -5.31 -0.52
N ALA A 423 11.64 -4.57 -1.62
CA ALA A 423 12.69 -3.76 -2.22
C ALA A 423 12.47 -2.26 -1.95
N ASN A 424 13.55 -1.58 -1.60
CA ASN A 424 13.70 -0.14 -1.54
C ASN A 424 14.56 0.32 -2.75
N PRO A 425 13.98 1.07 -3.71
CA PRO A 425 14.59 1.27 -5.03
C PRO A 425 16.08 1.65 -5.03
N SER A 426 16.52 2.60 -4.22
CA SER A 426 17.90 3.10 -4.22
C SER A 426 18.91 2.20 -3.50
N HIS A 427 18.45 1.22 -2.73
CA HIS A 427 19.30 0.31 -1.95
C HIS A 427 19.31 -1.09 -2.55
N ASP A 428 18.19 -1.52 -3.13
CA ASP A 428 17.98 -2.90 -3.56
C ASP A 428 17.97 -3.08 -5.08
N ILE A 429 18.18 -2.02 -5.88
CA ILE A 429 18.35 -2.13 -7.33
C ILE A 429 19.84 -2.11 -7.69
N TYR A 430 20.26 -3.15 -8.39
CA TYR A 430 21.58 -3.38 -8.94
C TYR A 430 21.47 -3.65 -10.43
N GLY A 431 22.61 -3.81 -11.11
CA GLY A 431 22.58 -4.13 -12.53
C GLY A 431 23.91 -4.65 -13.05
N ILE A 432 23.82 -5.54 -14.04
CA ILE A 432 24.98 -6.07 -14.75
C ILE A 432 25.64 -4.94 -15.54
N GLU A 433 26.93 -4.72 -15.31
CA GLU A 433 27.69 -3.59 -15.85
C GLU A 433 27.05 -2.22 -15.52
N SER A 434 26.62 -2.06 -14.26
CA SER A 434 26.09 -0.80 -13.75
C SER A 434 27.09 0.36 -13.88
N PHE A 435 26.57 1.57 -14.02
CA PHE A 435 27.37 2.79 -14.11
C PHE A 435 26.64 3.99 -13.51
N THR A 436 27.38 5.05 -13.24
CA THR A 436 26.81 6.37 -12.92
C THR A 436 27.49 7.43 -13.76
N GLU A 437 26.73 8.10 -14.64
CA GLU A 437 27.21 9.22 -15.44
C GLU A 437 26.39 10.47 -15.12
N LYS A 438 27.06 11.56 -14.71
CA LYS A 438 26.41 12.86 -14.44
C LYS A 438 25.18 12.76 -13.52
N LYS A 439 25.24 11.85 -12.53
CA LYS A 439 24.18 11.53 -11.55
C LYS A 439 23.02 10.70 -12.09
N HIS A 440 23.08 10.22 -13.34
CA HIS A 440 22.18 9.19 -13.83
C HIS A 440 22.81 7.81 -13.57
N TRP A 441 22.05 6.93 -12.93
CA TRP A 441 22.44 5.54 -12.71
C TRP A 441 21.71 4.65 -13.70
N GLY A 442 22.41 3.67 -14.26
CA GLY A 442 21.84 2.67 -15.16
C GLY A 442 22.73 1.43 -15.26
N CYS A 443 22.32 0.47 -16.09
CA CYS A 443 23.10 -0.74 -16.36
C CYS A 443 23.00 -1.15 -17.83
N ARG A 444 24.00 -1.91 -18.33
CA ARG A 444 24.05 -2.34 -19.75
C ARG A 444 23.50 -3.74 -19.96
N GLY A 445 23.55 -4.59 -18.94
CA GLY A 445 22.93 -5.91 -18.94
C GLY A 445 21.57 -5.89 -18.23
N SER A 446 21.25 -6.99 -17.55
CA SER A 446 20.01 -7.12 -16.79
C SER A 446 19.96 -6.22 -15.57
N LEU A 447 18.78 -5.67 -15.29
CA LEU A 447 18.46 -5.04 -14.01
C LEU A 447 18.28 -6.15 -12.96
N VAL A 448 18.88 -5.99 -11.79
CA VAL A 448 18.78 -6.95 -10.69
C VAL A 448 18.08 -6.28 -9.50
N ILE A 449 17.01 -6.88 -8.98
CA ILE A 449 16.33 -6.38 -7.78
C ILE A 449 16.52 -7.39 -6.64
N ASP A 450 17.09 -6.95 -5.52
CA ASP A 450 17.19 -7.74 -4.30
C ASP A 450 15.88 -7.68 -3.50
N ALA A 451 15.05 -8.69 -3.68
CA ALA A 451 13.77 -8.89 -3.00
C ALA A 451 13.87 -9.86 -1.81
N ARG A 452 15.09 -10.18 -1.32
CA ARG A 452 15.25 -10.97 -0.10
C ARG A 452 14.69 -10.22 1.11
N LYS A 453 14.23 -10.96 2.13
CA LYS A 453 13.79 -10.41 3.41
C LYS A 453 14.97 -9.81 4.16
N LYS A 454 14.88 -8.55 4.56
CA LYS A 454 15.90 -7.90 5.40
C LYS A 454 15.56 -8.07 6.89
N PRO A 455 16.54 -8.10 7.82
CA PRO A 455 16.30 -8.32 9.25
C PRO A 455 15.35 -7.32 9.92
N HIS A 456 15.22 -6.11 9.37
CA HIS A 456 14.34 -5.06 9.89
C HIS A 456 12.93 -5.12 9.30
N HIS A 457 12.68 -5.96 8.30
CA HIS A 457 11.34 -6.15 7.77
C HIS A 457 10.45 -6.75 8.85
N ALA A 458 9.20 -6.32 8.84
CA ALA A 458 8.23 -6.92 9.73
C ALA A 458 7.92 -8.36 9.32
N PRO A 459 7.52 -9.23 10.29
CA PRO A 459 7.14 -10.60 10.00
C PRO A 459 5.93 -10.67 9.05
N GLU A 460 5.85 -11.74 8.26
CA GLU A 460 4.70 -12.04 7.40
C GLU A 460 3.50 -12.47 8.23
N LEU A 461 2.29 -12.24 7.68
CA LEU A 461 1.07 -12.75 8.28
C LEU A 461 0.92 -14.24 7.99
N VAL A 462 0.87 -15.02 9.07
CA VAL A 462 0.64 -16.47 9.02
C VAL A 462 -0.69 -16.74 9.69
N SER A 463 -1.59 -17.40 8.97
CA SER A 463 -2.93 -17.76 9.48
C SER A 463 -2.81 -18.77 10.63
N ASP A 464 -3.68 -18.64 11.64
CA ASP A 464 -3.79 -19.65 12.71
C ASP A 464 -4.37 -20.95 12.11
N PRO A 465 -3.65 -22.08 12.14
CA PRO A 465 -4.15 -23.35 11.62
C PRO A 465 -5.50 -23.76 12.19
N ARG A 466 -5.78 -23.44 13.47
CA ARG A 466 -7.07 -23.76 14.11
C ARG A 466 -8.21 -22.92 13.54
N ALA A 467 -7.97 -21.63 13.33
CA ALA A 467 -8.95 -20.74 12.72
C ALA A 467 -9.26 -21.18 11.28
N VAL A 468 -8.24 -21.59 10.53
CA VAL A 468 -8.40 -22.14 9.18
C VAL A 468 -9.23 -23.43 9.19
N GLU A 469 -8.96 -24.35 10.11
CA GLU A 469 -9.72 -25.58 10.26
C GLU A 469 -11.20 -25.30 10.60
N MET A 470 -11.46 -24.44 11.57
CA MET A 470 -12.82 -24.03 11.94
C MET A 470 -13.57 -23.36 10.78
N ALA A 471 -12.90 -22.47 10.02
CA ALA A 471 -13.49 -21.83 8.86
C ALA A 471 -13.87 -22.87 7.78
N ASN A 472 -12.98 -23.84 7.53
CA ASN A 472 -13.25 -24.93 6.60
C ASN A 472 -14.45 -25.79 7.03
N GLU A 473 -14.59 -26.09 8.32
CA GLU A 473 -15.76 -26.81 8.85
C GLU A 473 -17.08 -26.04 8.64
N ILE A 474 -17.07 -24.72 8.86
CA ILE A 474 -18.23 -23.86 8.62
C ILE A 474 -18.59 -23.84 7.13
N ILE A 475 -17.62 -23.61 6.25
CA ILE A 475 -17.83 -23.60 4.79
C ILE A 475 -18.36 -24.97 4.32
N GLN A 476 -17.86 -26.06 4.90
CA GLN A 476 -18.30 -27.41 4.56
C GLN A 476 -19.70 -27.76 5.09
N SER A 477 -20.13 -27.15 6.20
CA SER A 477 -21.43 -27.42 6.81
C SER A 477 -22.55 -26.53 6.26
N GLU A 478 -22.24 -25.36 5.71
CA GLU A 478 -23.20 -24.40 5.16
C GLU A 478 -23.32 -24.48 3.62
N PRO A 479 -24.44 -25.01 3.07
CA PRO A 479 -24.59 -25.23 1.63
C PRO A 479 -24.54 -23.96 0.79
N GLU A 480 -24.93 -22.80 1.35
CA GLU A 480 -24.89 -21.52 0.65
C GLU A 480 -23.46 -20.98 0.50
N LEU A 481 -22.57 -21.25 1.48
CA LEU A 481 -21.17 -20.86 1.37
C LEU A 481 -20.42 -21.70 0.32
N LYS A 482 -20.75 -22.99 0.18
CA LYS A 482 -20.20 -23.84 -0.90
C LYS A 482 -20.50 -23.31 -2.30
N LYS A 483 -21.64 -22.64 -2.49
CA LYS A 483 -22.02 -22.07 -3.79
C LYS A 483 -21.17 -20.85 -4.17
N LEU A 484 -20.50 -20.22 -3.21
CA LEU A 484 -19.63 -19.08 -3.45
C LEU A 484 -18.27 -19.47 -4.05
N GLY A 485 -17.97 -20.77 -4.17
CA GLY A 485 -16.73 -21.26 -4.79
C GLY A 485 -15.47 -20.93 -4.00
N ILE A 486 -15.61 -20.70 -2.69
CA ILE A 486 -14.53 -20.46 -1.72
C ILE A 486 -13.87 -21.78 -1.34
#